data_AF-A0A0C3J095-F1
#
_entry.id   AF-A0A0C3J095-F1
#
_cell.length_a   1.000
_cell.length_b   1.000
_cell.length_c   1.000
_cell.angle_alpha   90.00
_cell.angle_beta   90.00
_cell.angle_gamma   90.00
#
_symmetry.space_group_name_H-M   'P 1'
#
loop_
_entity.id
_entity.type
_entity.pdbx_description
1 polymer ?
#
loop_
_entity_poly.entity_id
_entity_poly.type
_entity_poly.pdbx_seq_one_letter_code
_entity_poly.pdbx_strand_id
1 'polypeptide(L)'
;MNAAYDIWFRDPKDVICDMLSRPDFSKDMDYRPFREYESATDKRQWEDFMSGDWAWTQADIISRDSTTHGSTFIPIILGSDKMTVSVTTGQNDYYPLYLSIGNMSNKVRRAHCNSVALITFLAIPHTDKEHAPTNTFQQFCRQLFHSSLAYILRNLKPAMTKPTVMWFGDGHYRHVIFGLGPYIADYEEQVLLACINLRCLAMRQELDTDALYRSRKHAEALIEEFDLKTLQDAYGIVGDTIPFTSSFPCADIYQLITPDILHQIIKGTFKDHLVEWVESYLKTVHGTTKANAILDDIDRRIAAVVPFAGLRRFPEGRHFKQWTGNDSKALMKVYLPAIEGHVPMEIVRTFRALLEFTYLVRRNVLTEETLVAVQDTIDRFHKYREIFHQSGTIQTFSLPRQHAMKHYPDLIRLFGVPNGLCTSITESKHIDAVKDPYRRTNRNKPLGQMLIINQRLDKLAASRRDFNERGMLEGNCLTATMQLLSTQDGRENSSTSQVLGSGPCNEDNGEAVDCPTSIEAHVELARTTQMKRARTMTDLAIELGLSHLPTILEEFLLQQADTEDYRNLCDIPLSERPIYGNKITVVNSAAALFYAPSDISERATPV
;
A
#
# COMPACT_ATOMS: atom_id res chain seq x y z
N MET A 1 10.40 -17.54 37.01
CA MET A 1 11.48 -16.53 36.82
C MET A 1 10.81 -15.19 36.52
N ASN A 2 11.19 -14.12 37.22
CA ASN A 2 10.71 -12.76 36.91
C ASN A 2 11.67 -12.15 35.88
N ALA A 3 11.27 -12.14 34.61
CA ALA A 3 12.02 -11.46 33.55
C ALA A 3 11.44 -10.05 33.34
N ALA A 4 12.32 -9.04 33.23
CA ALA A 4 11.94 -7.69 32.86
C ALA A 4 12.07 -7.51 31.34
N TYR A 5 11.09 -6.83 30.73
CA TYR A 5 11.07 -6.52 29.30
C TYR A 5 11.07 -5.00 29.13
N ASP A 6 12.15 -4.47 28.58
CA ASP A 6 12.27 -3.04 28.28
C ASP A 6 11.54 -2.70 26.97
N ILE A 7 10.73 -1.65 27.00
CA ILE A 7 10.01 -1.13 25.84
C ILE A 7 10.60 0.24 25.49
N TRP A 8 11.16 0.36 24.29
CA TRP A 8 11.74 1.59 23.78
C TRP A 8 10.83 2.16 22.69
N PHE A 9 10.21 3.31 22.95
CA PHE A 9 9.27 3.92 22.03
C PHE A 9 9.45 5.44 21.93
N ARG A 10 9.01 6.01 20.81
CA ARG A 10 8.82 7.44 20.63
C ARG A 10 7.43 7.80 21.12
N ASP A 11 7.28 8.93 21.80
CA ASP A 11 5.96 9.39 22.25
C ASP A 11 5.03 9.55 21.03
N PRO A 12 3.92 8.78 20.94
CA PRO A 12 2.98 8.87 19.84
C PRO A 12 2.41 10.27 19.66
N LYS A 13 2.22 11.03 20.74
CA LYS A 13 1.69 12.39 20.69
C LYS A 13 2.67 13.32 19.96
N ASP A 14 3.96 13.22 20.27
CA ASP A 14 4.99 14.05 19.62
C ASP A 14 5.13 13.71 18.13
N VAL A 15 5.03 12.42 17.79
CA VAL A 15 5.04 11.96 16.38
C VAL A 15 3.83 12.52 15.62
N ILE A 16 2.65 12.52 16.23
CA ILE A 16 1.45 13.11 15.62
C ILE A 16 1.59 14.63 15.50
N CYS A 17 2.09 15.32 16.52
CA CYS A 17 2.37 16.75 16.46
C CYS A 17 3.31 17.11 15.30
N ASP A 18 4.39 16.34 15.11
CA ASP A 18 5.31 16.49 13.98
C ASP A 18 4.57 16.32 12.65
N MET A 19 3.79 15.23 12.49
CA MET A 19 2.99 14.99 11.28
C MET A 19 2.00 16.12 10.97
N LEU A 20 1.30 16.64 11.99
CA LEU A 20 0.31 17.71 11.79
C LEU A 20 0.97 19.05 11.46
N SER A 21 2.15 19.33 12.04
CA SER A 21 2.88 20.59 11.87
C SER A 21 3.51 20.77 10.49
N ARG A 22 3.46 19.74 9.64
CA ARG A 22 4.17 19.67 8.37
C ARG A 22 3.45 20.41 7.23
N PRO A 23 4.06 21.45 6.63
CA PRO A 23 3.45 22.20 5.53
C PRO A 23 3.22 21.35 4.28
N ASP A 24 4.10 20.37 4.01
CA ASP A 24 4.02 19.50 2.85
C ASP A 24 2.81 18.55 2.86
N PHE A 25 2.15 18.37 4.01
CA PHE A 25 0.91 17.60 4.13
C PHE A 25 -0.35 18.48 4.11
N SER A 26 -0.23 19.80 4.22
CA SER A 26 -1.37 20.71 4.39
C SER A 26 -2.40 20.62 3.26
N LYS A 27 -1.96 20.40 2.01
CA LYS A 27 -2.84 20.29 0.83
C LYS A 27 -3.46 18.91 0.65
N ASP A 28 -2.92 17.90 1.32
CA ASP A 28 -3.28 16.49 1.18
C ASP A 28 -3.86 15.95 2.51
N MET A 29 -4.52 16.81 3.29
CA MET A 29 -5.06 16.45 4.59
C MET A 29 -6.50 16.93 4.77
N ASP A 30 -7.38 15.99 5.12
CA ASP A 30 -8.79 16.23 5.40
C ASP A 30 -9.03 16.52 6.87
N TYR A 31 -9.44 17.75 7.17
CA TYR A 31 -9.70 18.20 8.54
C TYR A 31 -11.06 17.78 9.11
N ARG A 32 -11.93 17.21 8.28
CA ARG A 32 -13.27 16.76 8.65
C ARG A 32 -13.63 15.51 7.85
N PRO A 33 -14.42 14.59 8.42
CA PRO A 33 -15.05 13.56 7.61
C PRO A 33 -15.90 14.18 6.51
N PHE A 34 -15.93 13.54 5.36
CA PHE A 34 -16.70 14.01 4.22
C PHE A 34 -17.36 12.83 3.51
N ARG A 35 -18.31 13.16 2.63
CA ARG A 35 -18.98 12.21 1.76
C ARG A 35 -18.90 12.78 0.37
N GLU A 36 -18.25 12.05 -0.52
CA GLU A 36 -17.97 12.51 -1.88
C GLU A 36 -18.98 11.94 -2.86
N TYR A 37 -19.47 12.76 -3.78
CA TYR A 37 -20.46 12.36 -4.77
C TYR A 37 -20.03 12.83 -6.15
N GLU A 38 -20.16 11.94 -7.14
CA GLU A 38 -19.84 12.27 -8.53
C GLU A 38 -20.81 13.35 -9.06
N SER A 39 -20.29 14.48 -9.53
CA SER A 39 -21.13 15.62 -9.91
C SER A 39 -22.14 15.32 -11.02
N ALA A 40 -21.81 14.40 -11.94
CA ALA A 40 -22.67 14.06 -13.07
C ALA A 40 -23.82 13.10 -12.70
N THR A 41 -23.62 12.25 -11.69
CA THR A 41 -24.54 11.13 -11.40
C THR A 41 -25.10 11.15 -9.98
N ASP A 42 -24.60 12.02 -9.11
CA ASP A 42 -24.89 12.09 -7.67
C ASP A 42 -24.64 10.76 -6.93
N LYS A 43 -23.70 9.96 -7.45
CA LYS A 43 -23.35 8.65 -6.89
C LYS A 43 -22.25 8.78 -5.87
N ARG A 44 -22.40 8.05 -4.76
CA ARG A 44 -21.41 8.02 -3.67
C ARG A 44 -20.09 7.45 -4.15
N GLN A 45 -19.01 8.13 -3.79
CA GLN A 45 -17.63 7.73 -4.01
C GLN A 45 -16.88 7.56 -2.69
N TRP A 46 -15.89 6.67 -2.71
CA TRP A 46 -14.93 6.43 -1.65
C TRP A 46 -13.53 6.48 -2.24
N GLU A 47 -12.66 7.26 -1.60
CA GLU A 47 -11.24 7.36 -1.92
C GLU A 47 -10.45 7.30 -0.61
N ASP A 48 -10.34 8.43 0.08
CA ASP A 48 -9.51 8.58 1.27
C ASP A 48 -10.19 8.09 2.55
N PHE A 49 -9.41 7.90 3.61
CA PHE A 49 -9.91 7.37 4.87
C PHE A 49 -11.05 8.22 5.47
N MET A 50 -10.93 9.54 5.38
CA MET A 50 -11.94 10.47 5.90
C MET A 50 -13.23 10.52 5.06
N SER A 51 -13.25 9.89 3.87
CA SER A 51 -14.46 9.66 3.06
C SER A 51 -15.32 8.50 3.57
N GLY A 52 -14.77 7.67 4.46
CA GLY A 52 -15.40 6.49 5.02
C GLY A 52 -16.44 6.79 6.10
N ASP A 53 -17.49 5.96 6.16
CA ASP A 53 -18.60 6.15 7.10
C ASP A 53 -18.19 5.94 8.57
N TRP A 54 -17.08 5.23 8.83
CA TRP A 54 -16.56 5.09 10.20
C TRP A 54 -16.11 6.44 10.76
N ALA A 55 -15.34 7.23 10.00
CA ALA A 55 -14.85 8.53 10.44
C ALA A 55 -16.02 9.50 10.71
N TRP A 56 -17.05 9.46 9.85
CA TRP A 56 -18.29 10.20 10.05
C TRP A 56 -19.00 9.80 11.34
N THR A 57 -19.19 8.50 11.56
CA THR A 57 -19.84 7.95 12.76
C THR A 57 -19.07 8.33 14.04
N GLN A 58 -17.74 8.32 14.00
CA GLN A 58 -16.93 8.77 15.14
C GLN A 58 -17.13 10.25 15.43
N ALA A 59 -17.17 11.11 14.40
CA ALA A 59 -17.45 12.53 14.59
C ALA A 59 -18.85 12.76 15.20
N ASP A 60 -19.86 12.01 14.77
CA ASP A 60 -21.20 12.06 15.37
C ASP A 60 -21.17 11.68 16.85
N ILE A 61 -20.46 10.61 17.22
CA ILE A 61 -20.32 10.18 18.62
C ILE A 61 -19.60 11.24 19.46
N ILE A 62 -18.49 11.79 18.95
CA ILE A 62 -17.67 12.80 19.65
C ILE A 62 -18.49 14.09 19.87
N SER A 63 -19.27 14.50 18.87
CA SER A 63 -20.07 15.72 18.90
C SER A 63 -21.24 15.69 19.89
N ARG A 64 -21.57 14.53 20.48
CA ARG A 64 -22.56 14.44 21.57
C ARG A 64 -22.14 15.22 22.80
N ASP A 65 -20.83 15.36 23.01
CA ASP A 65 -20.29 16.26 24.02
C ASP A 65 -20.13 17.67 23.43
N SER A 66 -20.90 18.63 23.94
CA SER A 66 -20.82 20.04 23.52
C SER A 66 -19.43 20.66 23.66
N THR A 67 -18.57 20.14 24.56
CA THR A 67 -17.22 20.67 24.76
C THR A 67 -16.26 20.32 23.62
N THR A 68 -16.62 19.35 22.77
CA THR A 68 -15.80 18.93 21.62
C THR A 68 -16.19 19.64 20.32
N HIS A 69 -17.24 20.45 20.32
CA HIS A 69 -17.74 21.15 19.12
C HIS A 69 -16.65 22.03 18.49
N GLY A 70 -16.52 21.92 17.17
CA GLY A 70 -15.47 22.63 16.41
C GLY A 70 -14.09 21.98 16.46
N SER A 71 -13.93 20.83 17.13
CA SER A 71 -12.66 20.09 17.13
C SER A 71 -12.47 19.29 15.84
N THR A 72 -11.22 19.21 15.38
CA THR A 72 -10.78 18.30 14.33
C THR A 72 -10.58 16.90 14.91
N PHE A 73 -11.22 15.91 14.33
CA PHE A 73 -11.00 14.51 14.67
C PHE A 73 -9.74 13.98 13.98
N ILE A 74 -8.81 13.44 14.78
CA ILE A 74 -7.56 12.84 14.32
C ILE A 74 -7.58 11.32 14.62
N PRO A 75 -8.01 10.49 13.66
CA PRO A 75 -7.93 9.04 13.76
C PRO A 75 -6.48 8.55 13.65
N ILE A 76 -6.05 7.74 14.60
CA ILE A 76 -4.70 7.16 14.68
C ILE A 76 -4.73 5.78 14.02
N ILE A 77 -4.04 5.65 12.88
CA ILE A 77 -3.87 4.38 12.18
C ILE A 77 -2.59 3.74 12.70
N LEU A 78 -2.69 2.48 13.14
CA LEU A 78 -1.55 1.69 13.58
C LEU A 78 -1.28 0.58 12.58
N GLY A 79 -0.04 0.14 12.50
CA GLY A 79 0.30 -1.06 11.76
C GLY A 79 1.49 -1.76 12.34
N SER A 80 1.44 -3.08 12.39
CA SER A 80 2.58 -3.90 12.79
C SER A 80 2.79 -5.01 11.77
N ASP A 81 4.03 -5.50 11.70
CA ASP A 81 4.36 -6.65 10.89
C ASP A 81 5.67 -7.24 11.44
N LYS A 82 5.62 -8.44 12.01
CA LYS A 82 6.82 -9.11 12.53
C LYS A 82 7.76 -9.50 11.39
N MET A 83 9.00 -9.00 11.43
CA MET A 83 10.02 -9.26 10.40
C MET A 83 11.28 -9.95 10.94
N THR A 84 11.77 -10.94 10.20
CA THR A 84 13.12 -11.51 10.38
C THR A 84 14.16 -10.75 9.54
N VAL A 85 15.22 -10.25 10.17
CA VAL A 85 16.25 -9.40 9.52
C VAL A 85 17.51 -10.19 9.11
N SER A 86 17.84 -11.27 9.80
CA SER A 86 18.94 -12.17 9.43
C SER A 86 18.61 -13.62 9.77
N VAL A 87 18.70 -14.49 8.77
CA VAL A 87 18.55 -15.96 8.92
C VAL A 87 19.91 -16.61 9.20
N THR A 88 20.98 -16.09 8.60
CA THR A 88 22.33 -16.69 8.60
C THR A 88 23.12 -16.47 9.88
N THR A 89 22.77 -15.45 10.69
CA THR A 89 23.49 -15.10 11.93
C THR A 89 22.61 -15.13 13.19
N GLY A 90 21.66 -16.06 13.26
CA GLY A 90 20.97 -16.41 14.51
C GLY A 90 19.50 -16.01 14.65
N GLN A 91 18.73 -15.95 13.55
CA GLN A 91 17.28 -15.63 13.57
C GLN A 91 16.96 -14.38 14.42
N ASN A 92 17.38 -13.20 13.94
CA ASN A 92 17.03 -11.94 14.59
C ASN A 92 15.67 -11.45 14.06
N ASP A 93 14.62 -11.65 14.86
CA ASP A 93 13.28 -11.13 14.62
C ASP A 93 13.09 -9.75 15.28
N TYR A 94 12.41 -8.85 14.60
CA TYR A 94 11.96 -7.57 15.14
C TYR A 94 10.49 -7.38 14.84
N TYR A 95 9.79 -6.70 15.74
CA TYR A 95 8.36 -6.46 15.60
C TYR A 95 8.07 -4.96 15.57
N PRO A 96 8.31 -4.27 14.44
CA PRO A 96 8.05 -2.85 14.31
C PRO A 96 6.57 -2.51 14.49
N LEU A 97 6.31 -1.41 15.19
CA LEU A 97 5.00 -0.75 15.24
C LEU A 97 5.11 0.61 14.57
N TYR A 98 4.24 0.83 13.61
CA TYR A 98 4.11 2.06 12.84
C TYR A 98 2.86 2.82 13.25
N LEU A 99 2.94 4.14 13.12
CA LEU A 99 1.85 5.08 13.36
C LEU A 99 1.67 5.99 12.15
N SER A 100 0.42 6.27 11.82
CA SER A 100 -0.02 7.25 10.84
C SER A 100 -1.32 7.91 11.31
N ILE A 101 -1.76 8.96 10.62
CA ILE A 101 -3.06 9.60 10.86
C ILE A 101 -3.99 9.38 9.67
N GLY A 102 -5.27 9.20 9.94
CA GLY A 102 -6.28 8.97 8.90
C GLY A 102 -6.63 10.22 8.09
N ASN A 103 -6.27 11.41 8.57
CA ASN A 103 -6.53 12.66 7.85
C ASN A 103 -5.73 12.79 6.55
N MET A 104 -4.58 12.12 6.42
CA MET A 104 -3.79 12.21 5.19
C MET A 104 -4.47 11.47 4.03
N SER A 105 -4.33 12.01 2.82
CA SER A 105 -4.75 11.32 1.61
C SER A 105 -4.01 9.99 1.45
N ASN A 106 -4.64 9.03 0.77
CA ASN A 106 -4.06 7.74 0.44
C ASN A 106 -2.81 7.90 -0.41
N LYS A 107 -2.76 8.93 -1.26
CA LYS A 107 -1.56 9.28 -2.05
C LYS A 107 -0.38 9.57 -1.13
N VAL A 108 -0.56 10.46 -0.15
CA VAL A 108 0.51 10.81 0.81
C VAL A 108 0.85 9.64 1.72
N ARG A 109 -0.12 8.87 2.19
CA ARG A 109 0.14 7.71 3.06
C ARG A 109 0.96 6.62 2.36
N ARG A 110 0.77 6.45 1.04
CA ARG A 110 1.56 5.52 0.22
C ARG A 110 2.91 6.07 -0.21
N ALA A 111 3.06 7.39 -0.28
CA ALA A 111 4.33 8.01 -0.66
C ALA A 111 5.40 7.80 0.43
N HIS A 112 6.67 7.72 0.02
CA HIS A 112 7.83 7.61 0.92
C HIS A 112 8.12 8.93 1.70
N CYS A 113 7.10 9.75 2.01
CA CYS A 113 7.24 11.07 2.62
C CYS A 113 7.15 11.06 4.16
N ASN A 114 7.45 9.94 4.83
CA ASN A 114 7.31 9.77 6.29
C ASN A 114 5.90 10.11 6.84
N SER A 115 4.85 9.84 6.05
CA SER A 115 3.44 9.83 6.48
C SER A 115 3.12 8.61 7.36
N VAL A 116 4.02 7.64 7.41
CA VAL A 116 4.00 6.48 8.30
C VAL A 116 5.33 6.44 9.04
N ALA A 117 5.27 6.57 10.37
CA ALA A 117 6.46 6.67 11.22
C ALA A 117 6.59 5.43 12.11
N LEU A 118 7.82 4.92 12.26
CA LEU A 118 8.13 3.90 13.23
C LEU A 118 8.09 4.51 14.64
N ILE A 119 7.29 3.92 15.55
CA ILE A 119 7.15 4.39 16.93
C ILE A 119 7.82 3.47 17.96
N THR A 120 7.85 2.16 17.74
CA THR A 120 8.54 1.21 18.63
C THR A 120 8.93 -0.06 17.88
N PHE A 121 9.77 -0.87 18.51
CA PHE A 121 9.81 -2.30 18.27
C PHE A 121 9.20 -3.00 19.48
N LEU A 122 8.18 -3.83 19.25
CA LEU A 122 7.50 -4.58 20.29
C LEU A 122 8.37 -5.73 20.80
N ALA A 123 8.20 -6.07 22.07
CA ALA A 123 8.94 -7.13 22.71
C ALA A 123 8.53 -8.50 22.12
N ILE A 124 9.52 -9.32 21.82
CA ILE A 124 9.34 -10.71 21.38
C ILE A 124 9.89 -11.59 22.50
N PRO A 125 9.05 -12.08 23.42
CA PRO A 125 9.51 -12.96 24.47
C PRO A 125 9.95 -14.31 23.89
N HIS A 126 11.08 -14.81 24.37
CA HIS A 126 11.60 -16.13 24.02
C HIS A 126 11.55 -17.05 25.24
N THR A 127 11.29 -18.32 24.99
CA THR A 127 11.33 -19.39 25.99
C THR A 127 11.78 -20.68 25.32
N ASP A 128 12.09 -21.71 26.12
CA ASP A 128 12.49 -23.01 25.62
C ASP A 128 11.35 -23.71 24.88
N LYS A 129 11.69 -24.61 23.96
CA LYS A 129 10.70 -25.32 23.12
C LYS A 129 9.66 -26.09 23.93
N GLU A 130 9.98 -26.50 25.15
CA GLU A 130 9.07 -27.16 26.08
C GLU A 130 7.93 -26.23 26.54
N HIS A 131 8.24 -24.95 26.80
CA HIS A 131 7.28 -23.99 27.34
C HIS A 131 6.59 -23.15 26.28
N ALA A 132 7.19 -23.01 25.08
CA ALA A 132 6.62 -22.26 23.97
C ALA A 132 5.17 -22.64 23.60
N PRO A 133 4.77 -23.93 23.57
CA PRO A 133 3.39 -24.32 23.24
C PRO A 133 2.43 -24.23 24.43
N THR A 134 2.88 -23.89 25.64
CA THR A 134 2.01 -23.87 26.82
C THR A 134 1.04 -22.68 26.78
N ASN A 135 -0.21 -22.91 27.20
CA ASN A 135 -1.22 -21.86 27.28
C ASN A 135 -0.75 -20.67 28.13
N THR A 136 -0.05 -20.93 29.24
CA THR A 136 0.49 -19.90 30.13
C THR A 136 1.48 -18.99 29.41
N PHE A 137 2.41 -19.54 28.64
CA PHE A 137 3.37 -18.72 27.90
C PHE A 137 2.69 -17.95 26.75
N GLN A 138 1.78 -18.59 26.01
CA GLN A 138 1.04 -17.90 24.96
C GLN A 138 0.19 -16.75 25.50
N GLN A 139 -0.49 -16.95 26.63
CA GLN A 139 -1.24 -15.91 27.33
C GLN A 139 -0.30 -14.77 27.76
N PHE A 140 0.86 -15.09 28.34
CA PHE A 140 1.87 -14.09 28.70
C PHE A 140 2.31 -13.27 27.48
N CYS A 141 2.60 -13.90 26.34
CA CYS A 141 2.97 -13.22 25.10
C CYS A 141 1.87 -12.26 24.63
N ARG A 142 0.61 -12.71 24.61
CA ARG A 142 -0.55 -11.90 24.23
C ARG A 142 -0.73 -10.71 25.18
N GLN A 143 -0.69 -10.94 26.48
CA GLN A 143 -0.86 -9.90 27.48
C GLN A 143 0.29 -8.89 27.45
N LEU A 144 1.54 -9.33 27.22
CA LEU A 144 2.69 -8.45 27.05
C LEU A 144 2.48 -7.54 25.83
N PHE A 145 2.03 -8.09 24.70
CA PHE A 145 1.71 -7.32 23.49
C PHE A 145 0.65 -6.24 23.77
N HIS A 146 -0.51 -6.61 24.32
CA HIS A 146 -1.58 -5.65 24.59
C HIS A 146 -1.22 -4.61 25.66
N SER A 147 -0.54 -5.02 26.73
CA SER A 147 -0.10 -4.11 27.78
C SER A 147 0.94 -3.12 27.25
N SER A 148 1.82 -3.56 26.34
CA SER A 148 2.79 -2.68 25.66
C SER A 148 2.07 -1.62 24.82
N LEU A 149 1.11 -2.01 23.98
CA LEU A 149 0.33 -1.06 23.16
C LEU A 149 -0.44 -0.07 24.03
N ALA A 150 -1.12 -0.54 25.08
CA ALA A 150 -1.86 0.31 26.00
C ALA A 150 -0.93 1.32 26.70
N TYR A 151 0.27 0.89 27.09
CA TYR A 151 1.26 1.75 27.73
C TYR A 151 1.82 2.81 26.77
N ILE A 152 2.19 2.41 25.55
CA ILE A 152 2.74 3.30 24.51
C ILE A 152 1.73 4.40 24.16
N LEU A 153 0.46 4.03 23.97
CA LEU A 153 -0.60 4.94 23.50
C LEU A 153 -1.25 5.76 24.62
N ARG A 154 -0.89 5.53 25.90
CA ARG A 154 -1.56 6.15 27.06
C ARG A 154 -1.59 7.68 27.02
N ASN A 155 -0.57 8.31 26.43
CA ASN A 155 -0.44 9.77 26.36
C ASN A 155 -1.47 10.43 25.43
N LEU A 156 -2.11 9.64 24.57
CA LEU A 156 -3.18 10.09 23.68
C LEU A 156 -4.53 10.16 24.40
N LYS A 157 -4.74 9.32 25.42
CA LYS A 157 -6.02 9.13 26.11
C LYS A 157 -6.67 10.42 26.62
N PRO A 158 -5.95 11.39 27.23
CA PRO A 158 -6.57 12.64 27.68
C PRO A 158 -7.22 13.42 26.52
N ALA A 159 -6.55 13.44 25.36
CA ALA A 159 -7.01 14.14 24.17
C ALA A 159 -8.03 13.35 23.33
N MET A 160 -8.49 12.19 23.80
CA MET A 160 -9.60 11.44 23.17
C MET A 160 -10.98 11.85 23.71
N THR A 161 -11.02 12.59 24.82
CA THR A 161 -12.27 13.06 25.45
C THR A 161 -12.30 14.56 25.61
N LYS A 162 -11.15 15.20 25.83
CA LYS A 162 -11.04 16.65 25.96
C LYS A 162 -10.21 17.22 24.82
N PRO A 163 -10.69 18.26 24.11
CA PRO A 163 -9.91 18.83 23.03
C PRO A 163 -8.57 19.39 23.52
N THR A 164 -7.53 19.21 22.71
CA THR A 164 -6.22 19.84 22.92
C THR A 164 -5.89 20.73 21.75
N VAL A 165 -5.24 21.87 22.00
CA VAL A 165 -4.77 22.76 20.92
C VAL A 165 -3.50 22.18 20.30
N MET A 166 -3.45 22.13 18.96
CA MET A 166 -2.28 21.71 18.20
C MET A 166 -2.01 22.65 17.03
N TRP A 167 -0.72 22.79 16.68
CA TRP A 167 -0.27 23.54 15.51
C TRP A 167 -0.33 22.67 14.26
N PHE A 168 -0.77 23.25 13.15
CA PHE A 168 -0.87 22.59 11.86
C PHE A 168 0.04 23.27 10.83
N GLY A 169 0.50 22.50 9.83
CA GLY A 169 1.41 22.97 8.79
C GLY A 169 0.83 24.03 7.84
N ASP A 170 -0.47 24.30 7.93
CA ASP A 170 -1.14 25.38 7.21
C ASP A 170 -1.13 26.71 7.98
N GLY A 171 -0.38 26.80 9.09
CA GLY A 171 -0.21 28.02 9.86
C GLY A 171 -1.26 28.28 10.93
N HIS A 172 -2.15 27.33 11.22
CA HIS A 172 -3.27 27.54 12.15
C HIS A 172 -3.20 26.60 13.37
N TYR A 173 -3.64 27.12 14.52
CA TYR A 173 -3.91 26.31 15.71
C TYR A 173 -5.34 25.79 15.68
N ARG A 174 -5.53 24.50 15.99
CA ARG A 174 -6.86 23.87 16.03
C ARG A 174 -7.07 23.07 17.30
N HIS A 175 -8.32 22.97 17.73
CA HIS A 175 -8.74 21.98 18.71
C HIS A 175 -8.74 20.59 18.08
N VAL A 176 -8.14 19.62 18.74
CA VAL A 176 -7.97 18.25 18.26
C VAL A 176 -8.57 17.27 19.27
N ILE A 177 -9.31 16.29 18.75
CA ILE A 177 -9.72 15.07 19.47
C ILE A 177 -9.08 13.86 18.78
N PHE A 178 -8.40 13.02 19.54
CA PHE A 178 -7.84 11.76 19.05
C PHE A 178 -8.86 10.62 19.10
N GLY A 179 -8.76 9.70 18.14
CA GLY A 179 -9.44 8.41 18.17
C GLY A 179 -8.51 7.30 17.74
N LEU A 180 -8.62 6.11 18.32
CA LEU A 180 -7.94 4.95 17.76
C LEU A 180 -8.70 4.51 16.51
N GLY A 181 -8.02 4.63 15.37
CA GLY A 181 -8.52 4.25 14.07
C GLY A 181 -8.11 2.83 13.70
N PRO A 182 -8.19 2.49 12.40
CA PRO A 182 -7.94 1.14 11.94
C PRO A 182 -6.52 0.64 12.23
N TYR A 183 -6.39 -0.67 12.37
CA TYR A 183 -5.14 -1.37 12.58
C TYR A 183 -4.80 -2.23 11.36
N ILE A 184 -3.67 -1.92 10.71
CA ILE A 184 -3.12 -2.63 9.56
C ILE A 184 -2.30 -3.82 10.05
N ALA A 185 -2.78 -5.01 9.77
CA ALA A 185 -2.18 -6.26 10.23
C ALA A 185 -2.50 -7.40 9.26
N ASP A 186 -1.64 -8.42 9.22
CA ASP A 186 -1.95 -9.67 8.54
C ASP A 186 -2.94 -10.52 9.38
N TYR A 187 -3.33 -11.70 8.89
CA TYR A 187 -4.35 -12.50 9.58
C TYR A 187 -3.93 -12.96 10.98
N GLU A 188 -2.67 -13.38 11.17
CA GLU A 188 -2.20 -13.88 12.47
C GLU A 188 -2.15 -12.73 13.48
N GLU A 189 -1.71 -11.55 13.06
CA GLU A 189 -1.73 -10.35 13.88
C GLU A 189 -3.15 -9.83 14.13
N GLN A 190 -4.08 -9.93 13.17
CA GLN A 190 -5.50 -9.60 13.39
C GLN A 190 -6.14 -10.47 14.47
N VAL A 191 -5.83 -11.77 14.47
CA VAL A 191 -6.27 -12.73 15.49
C VAL A 191 -5.72 -12.35 16.86
N LEU A 192 -4.43 -12.01 16.94
CA LEU A 192 -3.78 -11.54 18.15
C LEU A 192 -4.43 -10.24 18.66
N LEU A 193 -4.61 -9.25 17.79
CA LEU A 193 -5.12 -7.91 18.12
C LEU A 193 -6.54 -7.95 18.70
N ALA A 194 -7.43 -8.71 18.08
CA ALA A 194 -8.83 -8.75 18.47
C ALA A 194 -9.16 -9.90 19.44
N CYS A 195 -8.16 -10.73 19.80
CA CYS A 195 -8.34 -11.89 20.67
C CYS A 195 -9.44 -12.84 20.16
N ILE A 196 -9.49 -13.05 18.84
CA ILE A 196 -10.52 -13.86 18.16
C ILE A 196 -9.95 -14.65 17.00
N ASN A 197 -10.54 -15.81 16.69
CA ASN A 197 -10.17 -16.60 15.52
C ASN A 197 -10.72 -16.03 14.22
N LEU A 198 -11.89 -15.38 14.22
CA LEU A 198 -12.57 -14.87 13.02
C LEU A 198 -13.24 -13.54 13.33
N ARG A 199 -13.15 -12.61 12.38
CA ARG A 199 -13.73 -11.26 12.51
C ARG A 199 -15.25 -11.25 12.66
N CYS A 200 -15.93 -12.19 12.03
CA CYS A 200 -17.38 -12.33 12.07
C CYS A 200 -17.79 -13.52 12.96
N LEU A 201 -19.10 -13.75 13.06
CA LEU A 201 -19.71 -14.86 13.79
C LEU A 201 -19.86 -16.14 12.94
N ALA A 202 -19.18 -16.23 11.80
CA ALA A 202 -19.23 -17.43 10.95
C ALA A 202 -18.66 -18.64 11.71
N MET A 203 -19.27 -19.80 11.50
CA MET A 203 -18.75 -21.05 12.05
C MET A 203 -17.48 -21.45 11.32
N ARG A 204 -16.48 -21.95 12.08
CA ARG A 204 -15.15 -22.29 11.54
C ARG A 204 -15.20 -23.31 10.40
N GLN A 205 -16.21 -24.19 10.40
CA GLN A 205 -16.39 -25.23 9.39
C GLN A 205 -17.13 -24.73 8.14
N GLU A 206 -17.83 -23.58 8.22
CA GLU A 206 -18.73 -23.08 7.19
C GLU A 206 -18.53 -21.57 6.95
N LEU A 207 -17.30 -21.17 6.60
CA LEU A 207 -16.96 -19.74 6.43
C LEU A 207 -17.67 -19.06 5.25
N ASP A 208 -18.24 -19.81 4.31
CA ASP A 208 -18.96 -19.23 3.18
C ASP A 208 -20.40 -18.84 3.50
N THR A 209 -20.89 -19.14 4.70
CA THR A 209 -22.21 -18.70 5.14
C THR A 209 -22.18 -17.21 5.49
N ASP A 210 -23.34 -16.56 5.45
CA ASP A 210 -23.46 -15.17 5.89
C ASP A 210 -23.47 -15.13 7.40
N ALA A 211 -22.71 -14.18 7.95
CA ALA A 211 -22.52 -14.05 9.38
C ALA A 211 -22.50 -12.59 9.80
N LEU A 212 -23.02 -12.33 10.98
CA LEU A 212 -22.98 -11.00 11.57
C LEU A 212 -21.55 -10.65 12.01
N TYR A 213 -21.29 -9.34 12.08
CA TYR A 213 -20.04 -8.81 12.63
C TYR A 213 -19.98 -8.96 14.15
N ARG A 214 -18.77 -9.14 14.66
CA ARG A 214 -18.51 -9.05 16.10
C ARG A 214 -18.56 -7.59 16.53
N SER A 215 -18.96 -7.38 17.79
CA SER A 215 -18.87 -6.10 18.47
C SER A 215 -18.32 -6.32 19.86
N ARG A 216 -17.75 -5.25 20.46
CA ARG A 216 -17.25 -5.30 21.83
C ARG A 216 -18.31 -5.81 22.80
N LYS A 217 -19.53 -5.25 22.71
CA LYS A 217 -20.66 -5.62 23.58
C LYS A 217 -20.99 -7.11 23.50
N HIS A 218 -20.94 -7.68 22.29
CA HIS A 218 -21.20 -9.11 22.11
C HIS A 218 -20.08 -9.98 22.70
N ALA A 219 -18.81 -9.61 22.48
CA ALA A 219 -17.67 -10.35 23.03
C ALA A 219 -17.65 -10.29 24.58
N GLU A 220 -17.87 -9.12 25.17
CA GLU A 220 -17.95 -8.94 26.62
C GLU A 220 -19.07 -9.78 27.24
N ALA A 221 -20.27 -9.78 26.64
CA ALA A 221 -21.37 -10.61 27.11
C ALA A 221 -21.04 -12.11 27.07
N LEU A 222 -20.33 -12.58 26.05
CA LEU A 222 -19.90 -13.98 25.99
C LEU A 222 -18.84 -14.29 27.06
N ILE A 223 -17.89 -13.38 27.28
CA ILE A 223 -16.82 -13.55 28.27
C ILE A 223 -17.38 -13.61 29.69
N GLU A 224 -18.45 -12.87 29.98
CA GLU A 224 -19.12 -12.89 31.28
C GLU A 224 -19.89 -14.20 31.54
N GLU A 225 -20.45 -14.81 30.49
CA GLU A 225 -21.37 -15.96 30.61
C GLU A 225 -20.69 -17.33 30.49
N PHE A 226 -19.60 -17.44 29.71
CA PHE A 226 -18.99 -18.72 29.35
C PHE A 226 -17.59 -18.91 29.93
N ASP A 227 -17.22 -20.17 30.19
CA ASP A 227 -15.84 -20.52 30.55
C ASP A 227 -14.87 -20.39 29.36
N LEU A 228 -13.57 -20.27 29.66
CA LEU A 228 -12.53 -20.05 28.65
C LEU A 228 -12.49 -21.12 27.55
N LYS A 229 -12.78 -22.38 27.89
CA LYS A 229 -12.76 -23.46 26.89
C LYS A 229 -13.94 -23.32 25.94
N THR A 230 -15.14 -23.07 26.47
CA THR A 230 -16.33 -22.82 25.63
C THR A 230 -16.14 -21.60 24.74
N LEU A 231 -15.56 -20.51 25.26
CA LEU A 231 -15.23 -19.31 24.47
C LEU A 231 -14.33 -19.62 23.29
N GLN A 232 -13.26 -20.40 23.51
CA GLN A 232 -12.30 -20.72 22.47
C GLN A 232 -12.87 -21.72 21.44
N ASP A 233 -13.52 -22.78 21.91
CA ASP A 233 -13.98 -23.88 21.06
C ASP A 233 -15.24 -23.51 20.25
N ALA A 234 -16.23 -22.87 20.88
CA ALA A 234 -17.51 -22.56 20.25
C ALA A 234 -17.53 -21.18 19.58
N TYR A 235 -16.93 -20.18 20.23
CA TYR A 235 -17.00 -18.79 19.78
C TYR A 235 -15.69 -18.27 19.18
N GLY A 236 -14.60 -19.03 19.28
CA GLY A 236 -13.29 -18.59 18.83
C GLY A 236 -12.80 -17.32 19.53
N ILE A 237 -13.16 -17.09 20.78
CA ILE A 237 -12.73 -15.94 21.59
C ILE A 237 -11.65 -16.38 22.57
N VAL A 238 -10.59 -15.58 22.67
CA VAL A 238 -9.54 -15.72 23.68
C VAL A 238 -9.92 -14.84 24.88
N GLY A 239 -10.65 -15.41 25.84
CA GLY A 239 -11.21 -14.67 26.99
C GLY A 239 -10.23 -14.37 28.13
N ASP A 240 -8.99 -14.86 28.05
CA ASP A 240 -7.97 -14.73 29.11
C ASP A 240 -7.03 -13.53 28.92
N THR A 241 -7.30 -12.71 27.91
CA THR A 241 -6.48 -11.60 27.45
C THR A 241 -7.35 -10.37 27.28
N ILE A 242 -6.90 -9.21 27.77
CA ILE A 242 -7.64 -7.95 27.61
C ILE A 242 -7.08 -7.19 26.39
N PRO A 243 -7.87 -6.96 25.33
CA PRO A 243 -7.43 -6.14 24.20
C PRO A 243 -7.03 -4.74 24.64
N PHE A 244 -5.94 -4.21 24.08
CA PHE A 244 -5.40 -2.90 24.47
C PHE A 244 -6.42 -1.76 24.31
N THR A 245 -7.33 -1.90 23.34
CA THR A 245 -8.37 -0.91 23.04
C THR A 245 -9.45 -0.79 24.12
N SER A 246 -9.59 -1.78 25.00
CA SER A 246 -10.49 -1.70 26.16
C SER A 246 -10.08 -0.57 27.13
N SER A 247 -8.82 -0.14 27.08
CA SER A 247 -8.31 0.98 27.88
C SER A 247 -8.63 2.36 27.29
N PHE A 248 -9.20 2.44 26.09
CA PHE A 248 -9.41 3.69 25.35
C PHE A 248 -10.89 3.91 24.99
N PRO A 249 -11.38 5.16 25.04
CA PRO A 249 -12.73 5.50 24.62
C PRO A 249 -12.91 5.30 23.11
N CYS A 250 -14.13 4.93 22.69
CA CYS A 250 -14.52 4.80 21.27
C CYS A 250 -13.64 3.89 20.40
N ALA A 251 -12.95 2.90 21.00
CA ALA A 251 -11.96 2.07 20.31
C ALA A 251 -12.41 0.59 20.16
N ASP A 252 -13.50 0.29 19.45
CA ASP A 252 -13.93 -1.11 19.30
C ASP A 252 -13.02 -1.90 18.34
N ILE A 253 -12.14 -2.77 18.86
CA ILE A 253 -11.16 -3.51 18.05
C ILE A 253 -11.81 -4.35 16.94
N TYR A 254 -13.02 -4.85 17.15
CA TYR A 254 -13.73 -5.67 16.17
C TYR A 254 -14.15 -4.86 14.92
N GLN A 255 -14.30 -3.54 15.08
CA GLN A 255 -14.57 -2.62 13.99
C GLN A 255 -13.29 -2.18 13.29
N LEU A 256 -12.17 -2.08 14.01
CA LEU A 256 -10.92 -1.44 13.55
C LEU A 256 -10.00 -2.33 12.69
N ILE A 257 -10.34 -3.60 12.46
CA ILE A 257 -9.54 -4.48 11.60
C ILE A 257 -9.71 -4.09 10.12
N THR A 258 -8.61 -3.81 9.41
CA THR A 258 -8.63 -3.42 7.99
C THR A 258 -8.61 -4.61 7.03
N PRO A 259 -9.06 -4.42 5.77
CA PRO A 259 -8.74 -5.35 4.69
C PRO A 259 -7.24 -5.35 4.43
N ASP A 260 -6.69 -6.50 4.08
CA ASP A 260 -5.29 -6.61 3.69
C ASP A 260 -5.10 -7.31 2.33
N ILE A 261 -5.00 -6.52 1.27
CA ILE A 261 -4.85 -7.02 -0.09
C ILE A 261 -3.61 -7.92 -0.20
N LEU A 262 -2.51 -7.56 0.46
CA LEU A 262 -1.24 -8.25 0.30
C LEU A 262 -1.25 -9.65 0.90
N HIS A 263 -1.57 -9.82 2.19
CA HIS A 263 -1.54 -11.14 2.80
C HIS A 263 -2.82 -11.95 2.56
N GLN A 264 -3.99 -11.32 2.45
CA GLN A 264 -5.24 -12.05 2.25
C GLN A 264 -5.43 -12.47 0.78
N ILE A 265 -5.21 -11.55 -0.16
CA ILE A 265 -5.56 -11.76 -1.57
C ILE A 265 -4.37 -12.26 -2.38
N ILE A 266 -3.25 -11.54 -2.35
CA ILE A 266 -2.09 -11.84 -3.20
C ILE A 266 -1.32 -13.06 -2.67
N LYS A 267 -0.85 -12.99 -1.42
CA LYS A 267 -0.08 -14.10 -0.81
C LYS A 267 -1.01 -15.25 -0.45
N GLY A 268 -2.11 -14.98 0.24
CA GLY A 268 -3.08 -16.00 0.67
C GLY A 268 -3.87 -16.62 -0.47
N THR A 269 -4.89 -15.92 -0.96
CA THR A 269 -5.87 -16.50 -1.88
C THR A 269 -5.25 -16.89 -3.22
N PHE A 270 -4.42 -16.04 -3.83
CA PHE A 270 -3.78 -16.37 -5.10
C PHE A 270 -2.62 -17.37 -4.93
N LYS A 271 -1.56 -16.99 -4.19
CA LYS A 271 -0.30 -17.76 -4.19
C LYS A 271 -0.39 -19.02 -3.30
N ASP A 272 -0.83 -18.89 -2.05
CA ASP A 272 -0.84 -20.01 -1.09
C ASP A 272 -2.03 -20.96 -1.34
N HIS A 273 -3.14 -20.47 -1.89
CA HIS A 273 -4.30 -21.33 -2.17
C HIS A 273 -4.36 -21.72 -3.65
N LEU A 274 -4.72 -20.81 -4.56
CA LEU A 274 -5.05 -21.20 -5.92
C LEU A 274 -3.88 -21.81 -6.70
N VAL A 275 -2.67 -21.25 -6.62
CA VAL A 275 -1.50 -21.80 -7.32
C VAL A 275 -1.15 -23.20 -6.80
N GLU A 276 -1.19 -23.40 -5.49
CA GLU A 276 -0.99 -24.73 -4.86
C GLU A 276 -2.09 -25.72 -5.23
N TRP A 277 -3.34 -25.26 -5.34
CA TRP A 277 -4.46 -26.09 -5.76
C TRP A 277 -4.34 -26.51 -7.21
N VAL A 278 -3.83 -25.67 -8.12
CA VAL A 278 -3.56 -26.08 -9.51
C VAL A 278 -2.51 -27.20 -9.56
N GLU A 279 -1.43 -27.07 -8.79
CA GLU A 279 -0.41 -28.12 -8.70
C GLU A 279 -1.00 -29.44 -8.17
N SER A 280 -1.75 -29.36 -7.07
CA SER A 280 -2.44 -30.51 -6.48
C SER A 280 -3.46 -31.13 -7.43
N TYR A 281 -4.25 -30.32 -8.13
CA TYR A 281 -5.20 -30.76 -9.16
C TYR A 281 -4.50 -31.56 -10.26
N LEU A 282 -3.42 -31.04 -10.83
CA LEU A 282 -2.69 -31.71 -11.90
C LEU A 282 -2.11 -33.05 -11.43
N LYS A 283 -1.59 -33.12 -10.20
CA LYS A 283 -1.11 -34.37 -9.60
C LYS A 283 -2.23 -35.39 -9.42
N THR A 284 -3.40 -34.96 -8.93
CA THR A 284 -4.57 -35.84 -8.75
C THR A 284 -5.09 -36.39 -10.09
N VAL A 285 -5.18 -35.55 -11.13
CA VAL A 285 -5.80 -35.95 -12.40
C VAL A 285 -4.84 -36.68 -13.34
N HIS A 286 -3.56 -36.34 -13.33
CA HIS A 286 -2.58 -36.86 -14.30
C HIS A 286 -1.50 -37.77 -13.70
N GLY A 287 -1.42 -37.85 -12.37
CA GLY A 287 -0.30 -38.48 -11.67
C GLY A 287 0.97 -37.62 -11.71
N THR A 288 1.87 -37.86 -10.76
CA THR A 288 3.04 -37.00 -10.49
C THR A 288 3.91 -36.73 -11.70
N THR A 289 4.26 -37.75 -12.49
CA THR A 289 5.19 -37.61 -13.62
C THR A 289 4.62 -36.72 -14.71
N LYS A 290 3.36 -36.92 -15.11
CA LYS A 290 2.71 -36.12 -16.14
C LYS A 290 2.35 -34.72 -15.63
N ALA A 291 1.96 -34.60 -14.36
CA ALA A 291 1.76 -33.31 -13.71
C ALA A 291 3.03 -32.45 -13.75
N ASN A 292 4.19 -33.03 -13.43
CA ASN A 292 5.46 -32.31 -13.49
C ASN A 292 5.79 -31.83 -14.92
N ALA A 293 5.57 -32.65 -15.94
CA ALA A 293 5.76 -32.24 -17.33
C ALA A 293 4.82 -31.08 -17.75
N ILE A 294 3.60 -31.04 -17.22
CA ILE A 294 2.66 -29.92 -17.43
C ILE A 294 3.13 -28.68 -16.68
N LEU A 295 3.59 -28.82 -15.45
CA LEU A 295 4.14 -27.71 -14.64
C LEU A 295 5.36 -27.11 -15.33
N ASP A 296 6.26 -27.94 -15.89
CA ASP A 296 7.41 -27.48 -16.67
C ASP A 296 6.98 -26.68 -17.91
N ASP A 297 5.87 -27.07 -18.57
CA ASP A 297 5.33 -26.29 -19.69
C ASP A 297 4.70 -24.97 -19.23
N ILE A 298 3.98 -24.96 -18.09
CA ILE A 298 3.48 -23.73 -17.47
C ILE A 298 4.66 -22.78 -17.17
N ASP A 299 5.74 -23.30 -16.60
CA ASP A 299 6.94 -22.54 -16.27
C ASP A 299 7.64 -22.01 -17.52
N ARG A 300 7.70 -22.81 -18.59
CA ARG A 300 8.18 -22.36 -19.91
C ARG A 300 7.32 -21.24 -20.50
N ARG A 301 6.00 -21.32 -20.38
CA ARG A 301 5.07 -20.27 -20.85
C ARG A 301 5.27 -18.96 -20.07
N ILE A 302 5.45 -19.06 -18.76
CA ILE A 302 5.78 -17.92 -17.90
C ILE A 302 7.12 -17.29 -18.30
N ALA A 303 8.14 -18.11 -18.58
CA ALA A 303 9.45 -17.64 -19.01
C ALA A 303 9.44 -17.02 -20.42
N ALA A 304 8.53 -17.45 -21.30
CA ALA A 304 8.39 -16.96 -22.67
C ALA A 304 7.71 -15.59 -22.77
N VAL A 305 7.19 -15.03 -21.66
CA VAL A 305 6.54 -13.72 -21.66
C VAL A 305 7.51 -12.64 -22.15
N VAL A 306 7.07 -11.89 -23.17
CA VAL A 306 7.88 -10.83 -23.78
C VAL A 306 8.20 -9.74 -22.75
N PRO A 307 9.42 -9.19 -22.75
CA PRO A 307 9.77 -8.10 -21.86
C PRO A 307 8.84 -6.89 -22.00
N PHE A 308 8.31 -6.41 -20.88
CA PHE A 308 7.49 -5.20 -20.81
C PHE A 308 7.93 -4.36 -19.60
N ALA A 309 7.88 -3.03 -19.72
CA ALA A 309 8.24 -2.13 -18.63
C ALA A 309 7.32 -2.34 -17.41
N GLY A 310 7.89 -2.46 -16.21
CA GLY A 310 7.13 -2.77 -14.98
C GLY A 310 6.57 -4.19 -14.87
N LEU A 311 6.97 -5.09 -15.79
CA LEU A 311 6.71 -6.52 -15.67
C LEU A 311 8.00 -7.27 -15.32
N ARG A 312 8.02 -7.88 -14.12
CA ARG A 312 9.13 -8.73 -13.70
C ARG A 312 9.16 -9.99 -14.55
N ARG A 313 10.37 -10.36 -14.99
CA ARG A 313 10.62 -11.61 -15.74
C ARG A 313 10.84 -12.78 -14.80
N PHE A 314 10.50 -13.96 -15.30
CA PHE A 314 10.65 -15.24 -14.60
C PHE A 314 11.38 -16.23 -15.52
N PRO A 315 12.71 -16.10 -15.68
CA PRO A 315 13.48 -16.93 -16.63
C PRO A 315 13.38 -18.44 -16.35
N GLU A 316 13.23 -18.80 -15.08
CA GLU A 316 13.08 -20.18 -14.60
C GLU A 316 11.62 -20.49 -14.19
N GLY A 317 10.64 -19.72 -14.68
CA GLY A 317 9.25 -19.89 -14.30
C GLY A 317 9.02 -19.68 -12.80
N ARG A 318 8.40 -20.64 -12.12
CA ARG A 318 8.04 -20.55 -10.68
C ARG A 318 9.07 -21.14 -9.73
N HIS A 319 10.27 -21.55 -10.17
CA HIS A 319 11.26 -22.25 -9.34
C HIS A 319 12.02 -21.39 -8.31
N PHE A 320 11.33 -20.52 -7.56
CA PHE A 320 11.95 -19.72 -6.51
C PHE A 320 11.87 -20.41 -5.15
N LYS A 321 13.00 -20.49 -4.45
CA LYS A 321 13.08 -20.99 -3.06
C LYS A 321 12.39 -20.06 -2.06
N GLN A 322 12.31 -18.78 -2.35
CA GLN A 322 11.71 -17.78 -1.46
C GLN A 322 10.89 -16.79 -2.29
N TRP A 323 9.59 -16.75 -2.05
CA TRP A 323 8.66 -15.85 -2.73
C TRP A 323 8.43 -14.59 -1.89
N THR A 324 8.61 -13.43 -2.50
CA THR A 324 8.23 -12.13 -1.92
C THR A 324 6.82 -11.72 -2.38
N GLY A 325 6.21 -10.74 -1.70
CA GLY A 325 4.94 -10.18 -2.14
C GLY A 325 4.98 -9.61 -3.57
N ASN A 326 6.14 -9.08 -3.98
CA ASN A 326 6.35 -8.57 -5.34
C ASN A 326 6.43 -9.69 -6.37
N ASP A 327 7.03 -10.83 -6.01
CA ASP A 327 7.05 -12.01 -6.89
C ASP A 327 5.62 -12.52 -7.14
N SER A 328 4.80 -12.61 -6.09
CA SER A 328 3.40 -13.01 -6.22
C SER A 328 2.60 -12.04 -7.09
N LYS A 329 2.76 -10.72 -6.89
CA LYS A 329 2.11 -9.69 -7.74
C LYS A 329 2.49 -9.84 -9.21
N ALA A 330 3.76 -10.06 -9.51
CA ALA A 330 4.21 -10.23 -10.89
C ALA A 330 3.71 -11.53 -11.49
N LEU A 331 3.72 -12.63 -10.72
CA LEU A 331 3.17 -13.91 -11.17
C LEU A 331 1.69 -13.79 -11.52
N MET A 332 0.88 -13.08 -10.72
CA MET A 332 -0.54 -12.83 -11.00
C MET A 332 -0.78 -12.26 -12.41
N LYS A 333 0.12 -11.39 -12.91
CA LYS A 333 -0.01 -10.75 -14.22
C LYS A 333 0.15 -11.73 -15.39
N VAL A 334 0.84 -12.86 -15.18
CA VAL A 334 1.23 -13.80 -16.26
C VAL A 334 0.69 -15.22 -16.08
N TYR A 335 0.14 -15.56 -14.91
CA TYR A 335 -0.23 -16.93 -14.58
C TYR A 335 -1.47 -17.43 -15.32
N LEU A 336 -2.49 -16.59 -15.49
CA LEU A 336 -3.75 -16.96 -16.15
C LEU A 336 -3.54 -17.53 -17.58
N PRO A 337 -2.82 -16.87 -18.50
CA PRO A 337 -2.54 -17.44 -19.82
C PRO A 337 -1.60 -18.66 -19.76
N ALA A 338 -0.75 -18.77 -18.74
CA ALA A 338 0.18 -19.89 -18.61
C ALA A 338 -0.53 -21.22 -18.34
N ILE A 339 -1.62 -21.20 -17.56
CA ILE A 339 -2.39 -22.42 -17.23
C ILE A 339 -3.45 -22.78 -18.27
N GLU A 340 -3.76 -21.88 -19.21
CA GLU A 340 -4.79 -22.11 -20.23
C GLU A 340 -4.49 -23.35 -21.09
N GLY A 341 -5.49 -24.20 -21.29
CA GLY A 341 -5.35 -25.47 -22.03
C GLY A 341 -4.76 -26.63 -21.21
N HIS A 342 -4.22 -26.37 -20.02
CA HIS A 342 -3.72 -27.40 -19.09
C HIS A 342 -4.68 -27.75 -17.96
N VAL A 343 -5.64 -26.86 -17.67
CA VAL A 343 -6.65 -27.02 -16.62
C VAL A 343 -8.07 -26.85 -17.19
N PRO A 344 -9.12 -27.34 -16.50
CA PRO A 344 -10.50 -27.06 -16.86
C PRO A 344 -10.80 -25.56 -16.91
N MET A 345 -11.78 -25.19 -17.75
CA MET A 345 -12.19 -23.80 -17.94
C MET A 345 -12.70 -23.16 -16.64
N GLU A 346 -13.28 -23.94 -15.73
CA GLU A 346 -13.75 -23.52 -14.42
C GLU A 346 -12.59 -23.04 -13.53
N ILE A 347 -11.42 -23.70 -13.60
CA ILE A 347 -10.22 -23.22 -12.89
C ILE A 347 -9.79 -21.88 -13.48
N VAL A 348 -9.71 -21.75 -14.81
CA VAL A 348 -9.36 -20.47 -15.46
C VAL A 348 -10.34 -19.37 -15.07
N ARG A 349 -11.64 -19.65 -15.03
CA ARG A 349 -12.68 -18.71 -14.58
C ARG A 349 -12.56 -18.33 -13.11
N THR A 350 -12.11 -19.25 -12.25
CA THR A 350 -11.82 -18.99 -10.84
C THR A 350 -10.70 -17.96 -10.70
N PHE A 351 -9.58 -18.15 -11.41
CA PHE A 351 -8.48 -17.18 -11.42
C PHE A 351 -8.92 -15.83 -12.00
N ARG A 352 -9.68 -15.85 -13.10
CA ARG A 352 -10.22 -14.63 -13.70
C ARG A 352 -11.08 -13.83 -12.71
N ALA A 353 -12.00 -14.48 -12.00
CA ALA A 353 -12.84 -13.83 -11.00
C ALA A 353 -11.99 -13.19 -9.87
N LEU A 354 -10.97 -13.91 -9.37
CA LEU A 354 -10.05 -13.38 -8.36
C LEU A 354 -9.23 -12.19 -8.88
N LEU A 355 -8.74 -12.26 -10.11
CA LEU A 355 -7.98 -11.17 -10.73
C LEU A 355 -8.86 -9.93 -10.91
N GLU A 356 -10.07 -10.10 -11.45
CA GLU A 356 -11.04 -9.01 -11.57
C GLU A 356 -11.36 -8.40 -10.20
N PHE A 357 -11.66 -9.20 -9.18
CA PHE A 357 -11.83 -8.74 -7.80
C PHE A 357 -10.63 -7.89 -7.35
N THR A 358 -9.41 -8.41 -7.54
CA THR A 358 -8.16 -7.76 -7.12
C THR A 358 -7.96 -6.42 -7.84
N TYR A 359 -8.30 -6.33 -9.12
CA TYR A 359 -8.21 -5.08 -9.89
C TYR A 359 -9.26 -4.06 -9.43
N LEU A 360 -10.48 -4.50 -9.14
CA LEU A 360 -11.55 -3.61 -8.66
C LEU A 360 -11.19 -2.99 -7.31
N VAL A 361 -10.85 -3.80 -6.31
CA VAL A 361 -10.56 -3.31 -4.95
C VAL A 361 -9.27 -2.48 -4.84
N ARG A 362 -8.47 -2.44 -5.91
CA ARG A 362 -7.25 -1.62 -6.02
C ARG A 362 -7.46 -0.30 -6.74
N ARG A 363 -8.65 0.02 -7.25
CA ARG A 363 -8.91 1.35 -7.83
C ARG A 363 -8.72 2.42 -6.77
N ASN A 364 -8.25 3.62 -7.17
CA ASN A 364 -8.06 4.73 -6.23
C ASN A 364 -9.39 5.35 -5.79
N VAL A 365 -10.45 5.20 -6.60
CA VAL A 365 -11.81 5.62 -6.29
C VAL A 365 -12.73 4.44 -6.51
N LEU A 366 -13.64 4.21 -5.55
CA LEU A 366 -14.64 3.16 -5.59
C LEU A 366 -16.04 3.79 -5.49
N THR A 367 -16.95 3.33 -6.34
CA THR A 367 -18.37 3.75 -6.33
C THR A 367 -19.27 2.59 -5.91
N GLU A 368 -20.55 2.86 -5.69
CA GLU A 368 -21.52 1.80 -5.38
C GLU A 368 -21.60 0.74 -6.50
N GLU A 369 -21.51 1.14 -7.77
CA GLU A 369 -21.46 0.20 -8.91
C GLU A 369 -20.21 -0.65 -8.86
N THR A 370 -19.09 -0.06 -8.43
CA THR A 370 -17.85 -0.82 -8.26
C THR A 370 -18.00 -1.84 -7.14
N LEU A 371 -18.69 -1.50 -6.04
CA LEU A 371 -18.98 -2.45 -4.96
C LEU A 371 -19.92 -3.57 -5.41
N VAL A 372 -20.92 -3.28 -6.25
CA VAL A 372 -21.77 -4.31 -6.88
C VAL A 372 -20.93 -5.23 -7.77
N ALA A 373 -20.02 -4.68 -8.57
CA ALA A 373 -19.11 -5.48 -9.38
C ALA A 373 -18.14 -6.33 -8.54
N VAL A 374 -17.67 -5.78 -7.41
CA VAL A 374 -16.87 -6.54 -6.44
C VAL A 374 -17.68 -7.71 -5.89
N GLN A 375 -18.94 -7.52 -5.51
CA GLN A 375 -19.78 -8.61 -5.04
C GLN A 375 -20.00 -9.68 -6.13
N ASP A 376 -20.27 -9.28 -7.37
CA ASP A 376 -20.37 -10.21 -8.51
C ASP A 376 -19.09 -11.03 -8.70
N THR A 377 -17.90 -10.43 -8.56
CA THR A 377 -16.64 -11.17 -8.65
C THR A 377 -16.48 -12.19 -7.53
N ILE A 378 -16.94 -11.89 -6.30
CA ILE A 378 -16.93 -12.83 -5.17
C ILE A 378 -17.88 -14.00 -5.44
N ASP A 379 -19.09 -13.72 -5.92
CA ASP A 379 -20.09 -14.75 -6.22
C ASP A 379 -19.61 -15.69 -7.34
N ARG A 380 -19.02 -15.14 -8.40
CA ARG A 380 -18.38 -15.92 -9.45
C ARG A 380 -17.19 -16.72 -8.95
N PHE A 381 -16.36 -16.13 -8.09
CA PHE A 381 -15.22 -16.84 -7.49
C PHE A 381 -15.67 -18.06 -6.69
N HIS A 382 -16.68 -17.90 -5.81
CA HIS A 382 -17.27 -18.99 -5.04
C HIS A 382 -17.90 -20.05 -5.95
N LYS A 383 -18.61 -19.64 -7.01
CA LYS A 383 -19.22 -20.56 -7.96
C LYS A 383 -18.19 -21.42 -8.70
N TYR A 384 -17.13 -20.82 -9.23
CA TYR A 384 -16.19 -21.53 -10.10
C TYR A 384 -15.17 -22.37 -9.32
N ARG A 385 -14.80 -21.96 -8.10
CA ARG A 385 -13.81 -22.70 -7.30
C ARG A 385 -14.28 -24.08 -6.86
N GLU A 386 -15.58 -24.36 -6.92
CA GLU A 386 -16.18 -25.68 -6.64
C GLU A 386 -15.53 -26.82 -7.44
N ILE A 387 -14.95 -26.52 -8.61
CA ILE A 387 -14.20 -27.51 -9.40
C ILE A 387 -13.08 -28.17 -8.58
N PHE A 388 -12.41 -27.44 -7.68
CA PHE A 388 -11.35 -27.99 -6.84
C PHE A 388 -11.88 -28.95 -5.77
N HIS A 389 -13.12 -28.75 -5.32
CA HIS A 389 -13.78 -29.70 -4.42
C HIS A 389 -14.25 -30.93 -5.18
N GLN A 390 -14.89 -30.73 -6.34
CA GLN A 390 -15.39 -31.80 -7.21
C GLN A 390 -14.27 -32.70 -7.75
N SER A 391 -13.07 -32.15 -7.99
CA SER A 391 -11.89 -32.92 -8.39
C SER A 391 -11.21 -33.67 -7.23
N GLY A 392 -11.68 -33.49 -6.00
CA GLY A 392 -11.05 -34.03 -4.79
C GLY A 392 -9.71 -33.38 -4.45
N THR A 393 -9.40 -32.21 -5.04
CA THR A 393 -8.17 -31.47 -4.76
C THR A 393 -8.20 -30.87 -3.36
N ILE A 394 -9.38 -30.45 -2.89
CA ILE A 394 -9.59 -29.92 -1.55
C ILE A 394 -10.83 -30.50 -0.88
N GLN A 395 -10.83 -30.52 0.45
CA GLN A 395 -11.96 -31.02 1.24
C GLN A 395 -12.91 -29.91 1.74
N THR A 396 -12.41 -28.69 1.91
CA THR A 396 -13.18 -27.57 2.47
C THR A 396 -12.67 -26.23 1.96
N PHE A 397 -13.58 -25.25 1.86
CA PHE A 397 -13.28 -23.85 1.56
C PHE A 397 -13.17 -22.97 2.81
N SER A 398 -13.15 -23.57 4.01
CA SER A 398 -13.05 -22.86 5.29
C SER A 398 -11.64 -22.32 5.56
N LEU A 399 -11.23 -21.39 4.69
CA LEU A 399 -9.94 -20.71 4.69
C LEU A 399 -10.14 -19.23 5.03
N PRO A 400 -9.65 -18.76 6.19
CA PRO A 400 -9.89 -17.40 6.66
C PRO A 400 -9.45 -16.29 5.69
N ARG A 401 -8.35 -16.50 4.95
CA ARG A 401 -7.86 -15.52 3.96
C ARG A 401 -8.77 -15.41 2.73
N GLN A 402 -9.43 -16.49 2.30
CA GLN A 402 -10.44 -16.41 1.24
C GLN A 402 -11.75 -15.81 1.77
N HIS A 403 -12.18 -16.24 2.95
CA HIS A 403 -13.36 -15.72 3.63
C HIS A 403 -13.31 -14.19 3.79
N ALA A 404 -12.11 -13.63 4.01
CA ALA A 404 -11.90 -12.20 4.13
C ALA A 404 -12.48 -11.37 2.96
N MET A 405 -12.52 -11.93 1.73
CA MET A 405 -13.04 -11.26 0.54
C MET A 405 -14.47 -10.75 0.72
N LYS A 406 -15.33 -11.51 1.41
CA LYS A 406 -16.72 -11.13 1.69
C LYS A 406 -16.84 -9.82 2.48
N HIS A 407 -15.83 -9.45 3.25
CA HIS A 407 -15.86 -8.26 4.10
C HIS A 407 -15.36 -7.00 3.39
N TYR A 408 -14.81 -7.11 2.18
CA TYR A 408 -14.25 -5.96 1.47
C TYR A 408 -15.29 -4.88 1.16
N PRO A 409 -16.51 -5.20 0.65
CA PRO A 409 -17.51 -4.17 0.36
C PRO A 409 -17.84 -3.29 1.57
N ASP A 410 -18.10 -3.90 2.72
CA ASP A 410 -18.45 -3.16 3.94
C ASP A 410 -17.24 -2.42 4.53
N LEU A 411 -16.05 -3.00 4.43
CA LEU A 411 -14.80 -2.33 4.82
C LEU A 411 -14.50 -1.10 3.97
N ILE A 412 -14.79 -1.15 2.68
CA ILE A 412 -14.62 -0.01 1.78
C ILE A 412 -15.56 1.12 2.19
N ARG A 413 -16.82 0.80 2.49
CA ARG A 413 -17.78 1.80 2.97
C ARG A 413 -17.33 2.45 4.29
N LEU A 414 -16.79 1.64 5.21
CA LEU A 414 -16.34 2.11 6.52
C LEU A 414 -15.07 2.97 6.43
N PHE A 415 -14.08 2.57 5.63
CA PHE A 415 -12.72 3.11 5.70
C PHE A 415 -12.18 3.73 4.42
N GLY A 416 -12.98 3.80 3.36
CA GLY A 416 -12.50 4.21 2.05
C GLY A 416 -11.72 3.12 1.34
N VAL A 417 -10.89 3.50 0.38
CA VAL A 417 -10.20 2.54 -0.49
C VAL A 417 -9.11 1.75 0.25
N PRO A 418 -9.03 0.41 0.08
CA PRO A 418 -8.10 -0.43 0.84
C PRO A 418 -6.62 -0.13 0.61
N ASN A 419 -6.28 0.49 -0.52
CA ASN A 419 -4.91 0.88 -0.88
C ASN A 419 -4.23 1.74 0.19
N GLY A 420 -5.00 2.54 0.93
CA GLY A 420 -4.52 3.38 2.02
C GLY A 420 -4.36 2.66 3.36
N LEU A 421 -4.73 1.38 3.48
CA LEU A 421 -4.83 0.64 4.75
C LEU A 421 -4.32 -0.81 4.68
N CYS A 422 -3.45 -1.09 3.70
CA CYS A 422 -2.89 -2.42 3.45
C CYS A 422 -1.48 -2.54 4.04
N THR A 423 -1.12 -3.76 4.47
CA THR A 423 0.22 -4.11 4.98
C THR A 423 1.35 -3.85 3.98
N SER A 424 1.05 -3.64 2.69
CA SER A 424 2.05 -3.16 1.72
C SER A 424 2.72 -1.85 2.14
N ILE A 425 2.01 -1.01 2.90
CA ILE A 425 2.53 0.25 3.43
C ILE A 425 3.61 -0.04 4.49
N THR A 426 3.31 -0.90 5.48
CA THR A 426 4.28 -1.26 6.52
C THR A 426 5.43 -2.10 5.96
N GLU A 427 5.16 -3.01 5.02
CA GLU A 427 6.18 -3.83 4.35
C GLU A 427 7.18 -2.97 3.57
N SER A 428 6.71 -1.89 2.92
CA SER A 428 7.57 -0.94 2.20
C SER A 428 8.55 -0.21 3.12
N LYS A 429 8.18 0.01 4.39
CA LYS A 429 9.02 0.70 5.39
C LYS A 429 10.07 -0.19 6.02
N HIS A 430 9.98 -1.51 5.88
CA HIS A 430 10.93 -2.42 6.51
C HIS A 430 12.38 -2.24 6.10
N ILE A 431 12.64 -1.82 4.87
CA ILE A 431 14.01 -1.57 4.40
C ILE A 431 14.60 -0.41 5.21
N ASP A 432 13.96 0.75 5.15
CA ASP A 432 14.46 1.99 5.75
C ASP A 432 14.37 1.99 7.28
N ALA A 433 13.33 1.37 7.85
CA ALA A 433 13.04 1.40 9.28
C ALA A 433 13.74 0.27 10.06
N VAL A 434 14.04 -0.85 9.40
CA VAL A 434 14.55 -2.06 10.08
C VAL A 434 15.87 -2.53 9.49
N LYS A 435 15.92 -2.88 8.20
CA LYS A 435 17.10 -3.54 7.60
C LYS A 435 18.31 -2.60 7.55
N ASP A 436 18.15 -1.38 7.07
CA ASP A 436 19.24 -0.42 6.95
C ASP A 436 19.73 0.09 8.32
N PRO A 437 18.86 0.44 9.28
CA PRO A 437 19.29 0.73 10.65
C PRO A 437 20.01 -0.44 11.30
N TYR A 438 19.52 -1.67 11.14
CA TYR A 438 20.18 -2.87 11.67
C TYR A 438 21.59 -3.03 11.11
N ARG A 439 21.78 -2.85 9.79
CA ARG A 439 23.10 -2.92 9.12
C ARG A 439 24.09 -1.89 9.68
N ARG A 440 23.61 -0.74 10.15
CA ARG A 440 24.41 0.34 10.75
C ARG A 440 24.71 0.14 12.24
N THR A 441 24.11 -0.85 12.90
CA THR A 441 24.38 -1.15 14.31
C THR A 441 25.64 -1.99 14.50
N ASN A 442 26.13 -2.07 15.74
CA ASN A 442 27.17 -3.03 16.12
C ASN A 442 26.66 -4.48 16.26
N ARG A 443 25.36 -4.74 16.00
CA ARG A 443 24.67 -6.04 16.13
C ARG A 443 24.63 -6.65 17.54
N ASN A 444 25.06 -5.93 18.57
CA ASN A 444 24.94 -6.33 19.98
C ASN A 444 23.79 -5.57 20.64
N LYS A 445 22.71 -6.28 21.00
CA LYS A 445 21.45 -5.69 21.50
C LYS A 445 21.03 -4.44 20.69
N PRO A 446 20.85 -4.58 19.37
CA PRO A 446 20.80 -3.45 18.44
C PRO A 446 19.50 -2.62 18.51
N LEU A 447 18.47 -3.08 19.22
CA LEU A 447 17.14 -2.45 19.25
C LEU A 447 17.19 -0.94 19.57
N GLY A 448 17.87 -0.57 20.65
CA GLY A 448 18.01 0.84 21.05
C GLY A 448 18.82 1.65 20.04
N GLN A 449 19.84 1.05 19.42
CA GLN A 449 20.62 1.69 18.36
C GLN A 449 19.77 1.95 17.12
N MET A 450 18.95 0.97 16.70
CA MET A 450 18.05 1.11 15.56
C MET A 450 17.05 2.24 15.75
N LEU A 451 16.46 2.38 16.93
CA LEU A 451 15.53 3.48 17.24
C LEU A 451 16.22 4.84 17.19
N ILE A 452 17.44 4.96 17.75
CA ILE A 452 18.21 6.20 17.70
C ILE A 452 18.58 6.56 16.25
N ILE A 453 18.96 5.58 15.44
CA ILE A 453 19.27 5.79 14.01
C ILE A 453 18.03 6.29 13.27
N ASN A 454 16.89 5.63 13.43
CA ASN A 454 15.62 6.06 12.83
C ASN A 454 15.25 7.49 13.25
N GLN A 455 15.35 7.82 14.54
CA GLN A 455 15.07 9.16 15.03
C GLN A 455 16.02 10.22 14.42
N ARG A 456 17.31 9.89 14.24
CA ARG A 456 18.27 10.80 13.61
C ARG A 456 17.97 11.01 12.12
N LEU A 457 17.61 9.95 11.41
CA LEU A 457 17.23 10.04 9.99
C LEU A 457 15.98 10.90 9.80
N ASP A 458 14.96 10.73 10.65
CA ASP A 458 13.77 11.57 10.63
C ASP A 458 14.09 13.05 10.90
N LYS A 459 14.94 13.33 11.90
CA LYS A 459 15.39 14.70 12.20
C LYS A 459 16.16 15.31 11.03
N LEU A 460 17.05 14.55 10.39
CA LEU A 460 17.79 15.01 9.22
C LEU A 460 16.87 15.27 8.02
N ALA A 461 15.88 14.40 7.78
CA ALA A 461 14.87 14.60 6.74
C ALA A 461 14.03 15.86 7.02
N ALA A 462 13.61 16.07 8.27
CA ALA A 462 12.89 17.28 8.68
C ALA A 462 13.74 18.54 8.49
N SER A 463 15.00 18.55 8.91
CA SER A 463 15.92 19.67 8.70
C SER A 463 16.18 19.94 7.22
N ARG A 464 16.36 18.89 6.39
CA ARG A 464 16.56 19.05 4.95
C ARG A 464 15.37 19.75 4.29
N ARG A 465 14.14 19.38 4.66
CA ARG A 465 12.92 20.02 4.16
C ARG A 465 12.84 21.49 4.57
N ASP A 466 13.06 21.78 5.85
CA ASP A 466 13.05 23.13 6.39
C ASP A 466 14.15 24.02 5.78
N PHE A 467 15.34 23.48 5.48
CA PHE A 467 16.35 24.20 4.70
C PHE A 467 15.91 24.42 3.25
N ASN A 468 15.27 23.44 2.62
CA ASN A 468 14.77 23.56 1.25
C ASN A 468 13.68 24.62 1.12
N GLU A 469 12.70 24.64 2.03
CA GLU A 469 11.60 25.64 2.05
C GLU A 469 12.12 27.07 2.25
N ARG A 470 13.24 27.22 2.95
CA ARG A 470 13.93 28.51 3.13
C ARG A 470 14.86 28.88 1.96
N GLY A 471 14.90 28.08 0.90
CA GLY A 471 15.79 28.26 -0.25
C GLY A 471 17.27 28.04 0.09
N MET A 472 17.60 27.47 1.24
CA MET A 472 18.98 27.30 1.71
C MET A 472 19.73 26.14 1.02
N LEU A 473 19.00 25.31 0.26
CA LEU A 473 19.55 24.19 -0.52
C LEU A 473 19.49 24.44 -2.04
N GLU A 474 19.15 25.66 -2.46
CA GLU A 474 19.12 26.04 -3.88
C GLU A 474 20.53 26.41 -4.39
N GLY A 475 20.95 25.75 -5.48
CA GLY A 475 22.29 25.89 -6.06
C GLY A 475 23.30 24.89 -5.49
N ASN A 476 24.39 24.64 -6.23
CA ASN A 476 25.50 23.82 -5.74
C ASN A 476 26.75 24.70 -5.56
N CYS A 477 27.71 24.23 -4.76
CA CYS A 477 28.98 24.95 -4.53
C CYS A 477 29.66 25.34 -5.84
N LEU A 478 29.51 24.53 -6.89
CA LEU A 478 30.04 24.81 -8.22
C LEU A 478 29.35 26.03 -8.86
N THR A 479 28.03 26.17 -8.76
CA THR A 479 27.25 27.29 -9.31
C THR A 479 27.59 28.59 -8.58
N ALA A 480 27.70 28.54 -7.25
CA ALA A 480 28.15 29.66 -6.43
C ALA A 480 29.60 30.06 -6.75
N THR A 481 30.48 29.07 -6.96
CA THR A 481 31.89 29.31 -7.34
C THR A 481 31.99 29.88 -8.76
N MET A 482 31.19 29.40 -9.71
CA MET A 482 31.15 29.92 -11.08
C MET A 482 30.62 31.36 -11.12
N GLN A 483 29.63 31.70 -10.31
CA GLN A 483 29.16 33.08 -10.17
C GLN A 483 30.25 33.99 -9.58
N LEU A 484 30.96 33.53 -8.55
CA LEU A 484 32.08 34.27 -7.93
C LEU A 484 33.26 34.47 -8.91
N LEU A 485 33.61 33.45 -9.69
CA LEU A 485 34.67 33.55 -10.69
C LEU A 485 34.27 34.46 -11.86
N SER A 486 32.98 34.45 -12.26
CA SER A 486 32.46 35.34 -13.31
C SER A 486 32.46 36.82 -12.89
N THR A 487 32.40 37.10 -11.58
CA THR A 487 32.49 38.49 -11.06
C THR A 487 33.92 39.03 -10.94
N GLN A 488 34.96 38.18 -11.02
CA GLN A 488 36.37 38.63 -10.94
C GLN A 488 36.99 38.95 -12.32
N ASP A 489 36.53 38.31 -13.38
CA ASP A 489 36.91 38.69 -14.76
C ASP A 489 35.84 39.63 -15.32
N GLY A 490 36.10 40.94 -15.26
CA GLY A 490 35.25 42.00 -15.81
C GLY A 490 35.11 41.97 -17.33
N ARG A 491 34.54 40.91 -17.89
CA ARG A 491 34.11 40.78 -19.28
C ARG A 491 32.65 40.35 -19.30
N GLU A 492 31.78 41.35 -19.38
CA GLU A 492 30.41 41.16 -19.86
C GLU A 492 30.47 40.60 -21.29
N ASN A 493 30.27 39.30 -21.44
CA ASN A 493 29.93 38.69 -22.72
C ASN A 493 28.59 37.98 -22.57
N SER A 494 27.55 38.62 -23.11
CA SER A 494 26.25 38.01 -23.35
C SER A 494 26.39 36.96 -24.47
N SER A 495 26.74 35.75 -24.11
CA SER A 495 26.58 34.58 -24.97
C SER A 495 26.16 33.41 -24.09
N THR A 496 24.92 32.97 -24.26
CA THR A 496 24.33 31.77 -23.68
C THR A 496 25.09 30.54 -24.15
N SER A 497 26.21 30.25 -23.50
CA SER A 497 26.93 28.99 -23.64
C SER A 497 26.23 27.95 -22.78
N GLN A 498 25.43 27.09 -23.43
CA GLN A 498 25.04 25.80 -22.89
C GLN A 498 26.33 25.04 -22.51
N VAL A 499 26.59 24.90 -21.22
CA VAL A 499 27.68 24.06 -20.74
C VAL A 499 27.27 22.60 -20.91
N LEU A 500 27.87 21.99 -21.93
CA LEU A 500 28.06 20.55 -22.05
C LEU A 500 28.77 20.00 -20.81
N GLY A 501 28.07 19.19 -20.03
CA GLY A 501 28.68 18.32 -19.03
C GLY A 501 29.27 17.09 -19.70
N SER A 502 30.59 17.10 -19.92
CA SER A 502 31.39 15.93 -20.27
C SER A 502 32.17 15.44 -19.04
N GLY A 503 31.80 14.28 -18.51
CA GLY A 503 32.49 13.54 -17.45
C GLY A 503 31.82 12.16 -17.30
N PRO A 504 32.58 11.08 -17.06
CA PRO A 504 32.19 9.72 -17.43
C PRO A 504 30.97 9.22 -16.67
N CYS A 505 30.14 8.45 -17.38
CA CYS A 505 29.02 7.71 -16.86
C CYS A 505 29.47 6.79 -15.72
N ASN A 506 29.33 7.25 -14.48
CA ASN A 506 29.14 6.34 -13.37
C ASN A 506 27.67 5.93 -13.41
N GLU A 507 27.44 4.77 -14.01
CA GLU A 507 26.32 3.92 -13.63
C GLU A 507 26.36 3.73 -12.10
N ASP A 508 25.19 3.70 -11.48
CA ASP A 508 24.99 3.38 -10.07
C ASP A 508 25.16 4.54 -9.06
N ASN A 509 24.16 5.41 -8.97
CA ASN A 509 23.72 6.05 -7.72
C ASN A 509 22.32 6.67 -7.90
N GLY A 510 21.31 5.96 -7.41
CA GLY A 510 19.92 6.42 -7.39
C GLY A 510 19.67 7.47 -6.32
N GLU A 511 19.51 8.74 -6.73
CA GLU A 511 18.94 9.77 -5.86
C GLU A 511 17.43 9.60 -5.74
N ALA A 512 16.94 9.60 -4.49
CA ALA A 512 15.52 9.61 -4.17
C ALA A 512 14.90 10.95 -4.56
N VAL A 513 13.76 10.91 -5.24
CA VAL A 513 12.94 12.11 -5.45
C VAL A 513 12.21 12.39 -4.12
N ASP A 514 12.81 13.28 -3.33
CA ASP A 514 12.19 13.87 -2.14
C ASP A 514 11.13 14.91 -2.60
N CYS A 515 9.91 14.85 -2.04
CA CYS A 515 8.74 15.74 -2.24
C CYS A 515 7.79 15.40 -3.42
N PRO A 516 6.46 15.69 -3.30
CA PRO A 516 5.49 15.36 -4.33
C PRO A 516 5.66 16.36 -5.49
N THR A 517 6.62 16.09 -6.36
CA THR A 517 6.63 16.72 -7.67
C THR A 517 5.36 16.25 -8.39
N SER A 518 4.63 17.17 -9.00
CA SER A 518 3.44 16.85 -9.80
C SER A 518 3.75 15.64 -10.68
N ILE A 519 2.97 14.59 -10.51
CA ILE A 519 3.11 13.35 -11.28
C ILE A 519 2.49 13.65 -12.65
N GLU A 520 3.19 14.44 -13.45
CA GLU A 520 2.88 14.62 -14.86
C GLU A 520 3.66 13.57 -15.64
N ALA A 521 2.97 12.87 -16.55
CA ALA A 521 3.58 11.87 -17.39
C ALA A 521 4.76 12.49 -18.16
N HIS A 522 5.95 11.89 -18.04
CA HIS A 522 7.14 12.40 -18.72
C HIS A 522 7.47 11.49 -19.91
N VAL A 523 7.65 12.10 -21.09
CA VAL A 523 8.14 11.40 -22.28
C VAL A 523 9.60 11.76 -22.49
N GLU A 524 10.49 10.80 -22.29
CA GLU A 524 11.91 10.95 -22.62
C GLU A 524 12.18 10.39 -24.01
N LEU A 525 12.57 11.26 -24.94
CA LEU A 525 13.00 10.86 -26.27
C LEU A 525 14.46 10.41 -26.21
N ALA A 526 14.82 9.37 -26.96
CA ALA A 526 16.23 9.00 -27.08
C ALA A 526 17.06 10.18 -27.63
N ARG A 527 18.25 10.38 -27.05
CA ARG A 527 19.15 11.52 -27.36
C ARG A 527 19.57 11.60 -28.83
N THR A 528 19.50 10.49 -29.57
CA THR A 528 19.97 10.43 -30.96
C THR A 528 18.79 10.49 -31.93
N THR A 529 18.71 11.60 -32.66
CA THR A 529 17.75 11.81 -33.74
C THR A 529 18.12 10.96 -34.95
N GLN A 530 17.13 10.38 -35.61
CA GLN A 530 17.38 9.49 -36.75
C GLN A 530 17.55 10.31 -38.02
N MET A 531 18.82 10.47 -38.44
CA MET A 531 19.18 11.33 -39.57
C MET A 531 18.72 10.81 -40.95
N LYS A 532 18.29 9.55 -41.05
CA LYS A 532 17.86 8.88 -42.29
C LYS A 532 16.34 8.83 -42.50
N ARG A 533 15.55 9.42 -41.60
CA ARG A 533 14.08 9.47 -41.68
C ARG A 533 13.59 10.72 -42.42
N ALA A 534 12.36 10.68 -42.89
CA ALA A 534 11.63 11.83 -43.42
C ALA A 534 11.67 13.02 -42.46
N ARG A 535 11.82 14.23 -43.03
CA ARG A 535 11.96 15.50 -42.28
C ARG A 535 10.72 16.39 -42.36
N THR A 536 9.69 15.94 -43.08
CA THR A 536 8.38 16.59 -43.16
C THR A 536 7.30 15.57 -42.83
N MET A 537 6.15 16.05 -42.34
CA MET A 537 5.03 15.16 -41.99
C MET A 537 4.46 14.43 -43.21
N THR A 538 4.42 15.09 -44.36
CA THR A 538 3.95 14.50 -45.62
C THR A 538 4.87 13.37 -46.08
N ASP A 539 6.18 13.58 -46.04
CA ASP A 539 7.15 12.56 -46.41
C ASP A 539 7.13 11.39 -45.40
N LEU A 540 6.92 11.68 -44.12
CA LEU A 540 6.81 10.66 -43.07
C LEU A 540 5.52 9.83 -43.21
N ALA A 541 4.41 10.46 -43.58
CA ALA A 541 3.15 9.79 -43.86
C ALA A 541 3.31 8.78 -45.02
N ILE A 542 4.06 9.15 -46.06
CA ILE A 542 4.39 8.27 -47.18
C ILE A 542 5.35 7.15 -46.71
N GLU A 543 6.40 7.49 -45.96
CA GLU A 543 7.39 6.53 -45.46
C GLU A 543 6.76 5.44 -44.57
N LEU A 544 5.76 5.80 -43.75
CA LEU A 544 5.08 4.89 -42.83
C LEU A 544 3.82 4.23 -43.40
N GLY A 545 3.37 4.63 -44.60
CA GLY A 545 2.11 4.14 -45.19
C GLY A 545 0.85 4.63 -44.46
N LEU A 546 0.91 5.78 -43.79
CA LEU A 546 -0.16 6.35 -42.97
C LEU A 546 -0.64 7.68 -43.57
N SER A 547 -1.53 7.62 -44.57
CA SER A 547 -2.05 8.81 -45.28
C SER A 547 -2.75 9.83 -44.38
N HIS A 548 -3.29 9.41 -43.24
CA HIS A 548 -4.02 10.26 -42.29
C HIS A 548 -3.13 10.94 -41.24
N LEU A 549 -1.82 10.66 -41.23
CA LEU A 549 -0.90 11.15 -40.21
C LEU A 549 -0.85 12.70 -40.10
N PRO A 550 -0.89 13.48 -41.20
CA PRO A 550 -0.94 14.94 -41.12
C PRO A 550 -2.22 15.43 -40.42
N THR A 551 -3.37 14.84 -40.74
CA THR A 551 -4.68 15.18 -40.13
C THR A 551 -4.70 14.90 -38.63
N ILE A 552 -4.09 13.78 -38.20
CA ILE A 552 -3.98 13.43 -36.77
C ILE A 552 -3.12 14.45 -36.02
N LEU A 553 -2.02 14.93 -36.64
CA LEU A 553 -1.18 15.95 -36.02
C LEU A 553 -1.92 17.28 -35.87
N GLU A 554 -2.67 17.69 -36.89
CA GLU A 554 -3.49 18.92 -36.85
C GLU A 554 -4.55 18.85 -35.74
N GLU A 555 -5.20 17.69 -35.56
CA GLU A 555 -6.14 17.44 -34.46
C GLU A 555 -5.46 17.50 -33.09
N PHE A 556 -4.28 16.91 -32.95
CA PHE A 556 -3.50 16.96 -31.71
C PHE A 556 -3.07 18.39 -31.36
N LEU A 557 -2.58 19.16 -32.33
CA LEU A 557 -2.15 20.55 -32.11
C LEU A 557 -3.32 21.47 -31.74
N LEU A 558 -4.51 21.22 -32.30
CA LEU A 558 -5.73 21.93 -31.92
C LEU A 558 -6.10 21.69 -30.46
N GLN A 559 -6.03 20.43 -30.00
CA GLN A 559 -6.27 20.07 -28.59
C GLN A 559 -5.27 20.68 -27.61
N GLN A 560 -4.02 20.91 -28.03
CA GLN A 560 -2.98 21.49 -27.19
C GLN A 560 -3.01 23.03 -27.15
N ALA A 561 -3.58 23.67 -28.18
CA ALA A 561 -3.60 25.13 -28.31
C ALA A 561 -4.78 25.80 -27.59
N ASP A 562 -5.91 25.10 -27.41
CA ASP A 562 -7.14 25.68 -26.85
C ASP A 562 -7.82 24.73 -25.86
N THR A 563 -7.39 24.77 -24.59
CA THR A 563 -7.86 23.87 -23.52
C THR A 563 -9.29 24.14 -23.02
N GLU A 564 -9.98 25.16 -23.55
CA GLU A 564 -11.32 25.61 -23.11
C GLU A 564 -12.41 25.45 -24.22
N ASP A 565 -12.08 24.90 -25.40
CA ASP A 565 -13.06 24.70 -26.49
C ASP A 565 -13.75 23.32 -26.41
N TYR A 566 -15.04 23.31 -26.05
CA TYR A 566 -15.86 22.12 -25.83
C TYR A 566 -16.53 21.56 -27.10
N ARG A 567 -16.20 22.07 -28.29
CA ARG A 567 -16.77 21.58 -29.56
C ARG A 567 -16.25 20.19 -29.93
N ASN A 568 -17.10 19.38 -30.55
CA ASN A 568 -16.70 18.06 -31.03
C ASN A 568 -15.75 18.20 -32.25
N LEU A 569 -14.62 17.49 -32.26
CA LEU A 569 -13.57 17.60 -33.28
C LEU A 569 -14.06 17.29 -34.70
N CYS A 570 -15.15 16.53 -34.83
CA CYS A 570 -15.80 16.21 -36.09
C CYS A 570 -16.57 17.40 -36.70
N ASP A 571 -16.88 18.43 -35.90
CA ASP A 571 -17.69 19.59 -36.30
C ASP A 571 -16.83 20.82 -36.65
N ILE A 572 -15.50 20.72 -36.50
CA ILE A 572 -14.56 21.81 -36.80
C ILE A 572 -14.10 21.72 -38.27
N PRO A 573 -14.39 22.73 -39.11
CA PRO A 573 -13.99 22.74 -40.51
C PRO A 573 -12.47 22.55 -40.67
N LEU A 574 -12.05 21.78 -41.68
CA LEU A 574 -10.62 21.56 -41.98
C LEU A 574 -9.85 22.88 -42.20
N SER A 575 -10.52 23.96 -42.59
CA SER A 575 -9.95 25.29 -42.77
C SER A 575 -9.58 26.01 -41.47
N GLU A 576 -10.10 25.57 -40.32
CA GLU A 576 -9.82 26.13 -39.00
C GLU A 576 -8.71 25.37 -38.25
N ARG A 577 -8.19 24.28 -38.83
CA ARG A 577 -7.17 23.44 -38.18
C ARG A 577 -5.76 24.02 -38.36
N PRO A 578 -4.91 23.99 -37.32
CA PRO A 578 -3.55 24.51 -37.41
C PRO A 578 -2.68 23.60 -38.30
N ILE A 579 -2.31 24.10 -39.48
CA ILE A 579 -1.46 23.38 -40.43
C ILE A 579 -0.01 23.42 -39.94
N TYR A 580 0.60 22.25 -39.70
CA TYR A 580 2.01 22.14 -39.32
C TYR A 580 2.90 21.90 -40.55
N GLY A 581 3.51 22.97 -41.07
CA GLY A 581 4.42 22.93 -42.22
C GLY A 581 5.91 22.85 -41.89
N ASN A 582 6.28 22.73 -40.60
CA ASN A 582 7.67 22.80 -40.16
C ASN A 582 8.40 21.46 -40.27
N LYS A 583 9.75 21.52 -40.19
CA LYS A 583 10.59 20.33 -40.17
C LYS A 583 10.31 19.52 -38.89
N ILE A 584 10.15 18.22 -39.06
CA ILE A 584 10.02 17.26 -37.97
C ILE A 584 11.33 16.52 -37.73
N THR A 585 11.49 16.06 -36.50
CA THR A 585 12.60 15.20 -36.09
C THR A 585 12.04 13.87 -35.63
N VAL A 586 12.50 12.76 -36.22
CA VAL A 586 12.04 11.43 -35.87
C VAL A 586 13.01 10.77 -34.90
N VAL A 587 12.47 10.19 -33.83
CA VAL A 587 13.20 9.40 -32.84
C VAL A 587 12.56 8.02 -32.78
N ASN A 588 13.33 6.94 -32.99
CA ASN A 588 12.79 5.57 -33.10
C ASN A 588 12.40 4.94 -31.74
N SER A 589 12.65 5.62 -30.63
CA SER A 589 12.27 5.18 -29.30
C SER A 589 11.93 6.38 -28.44
N ALA A 590 10.73 6.36 -27.87
CA ALA A 590 10.31 7.25 -26.81
C ALA A 590 10.02 6.38 -25.59
N ALA A 591 10.57 6.74 -24.43
CA ALA A 591 10.13 6.21 -23.16
C ALA A 591 9.04 7.14 -22.63
N ALA A 592 7.78 6.75 -22.76
CA ALA A 592 6.69 7.42 -22.07
C ALA A 592 6.55 6.78 -20.69
N LEU A 593 6.98 7.49 -19.64
CA LEU A 593 6.71 7.10 -18.26
C LEU A 593 5.35 7.64 -17.86
N PHE A 594 4.36 6.74 -17.90
CA PHE A 594 3.11 6.92 -17.20
C PHE A 594 3.30 6.40 -15.79
N TYR A 595 3.33 7.29 -14.82
CA TYR A 595 3.23 6.88 -13.43
C TYR A 595 1.77 6.47 -13.17
N ALA A 596 1.51 5.17 -13.14
CA ALA A 596 0.38 4.71 -12.35
C ALA A 596 0.69 5.11 -10.89
N PRO A 597 -0.23 5.75 -10.15
CA PRO A 597 -0.04 6.09 -8.73
C PRO A 597 0.30 4.90 -7.82
N SER A 598 0.34 3.67 -8.36
CA SER A 598 0.63 2.40 -7.71
C SER A 598 2.04 1.82 -7.91
N ASP A 599 2.91 2.38 -8.78
CA ASP A 599 4.16 1.71 -9.19
C ASP A 599 5.48 2.32 -8.65
N ILE A 600 5.45 3.27 -7.69
CA ILE A 600 6.69 3.77 -7.06
C ILE A 600 7.34 2.75 -6.08
N SER A 601 6.94 1.48 -6.10
CA SER A 601 7.65 0.39 -5.38
C SER A 601 8.80 -0.25 -6.18
N GLU A 602 9.12 0.26 -7.36
CA GLU A 602 10.20 -0.26 -8.21
C GLU A 602 11.57 0.29 -7.79
N ARG A 603 12.25 -0.41 -6.90
CA ARG A 603 13.73 -0.41 -6.87
C ARG A 603 14.23 -1.84 -7.00
N ALA A 604 14.79 -2.13 -8.17
CA ALA A 604 15.65 -3.28 -8.39
C ALA A 604 16.91 -3.13 -7.53
N THR A 605 17.21 -4.13 -6.71
CA THR A 605 18.58 -4.38 -6.28
C THR A 605 19.33 -5.02 -7.45
N PRO A 606 20.51 -4.51 -7.88
CA PRO A 606 21.41 -5.33 -8.68
C PRO A 606 21.93 -6.50 -7.84
N VAL A 607 22.15 -7.63 -8.52
CA VAL A 607 22.73 -8.87 -7.96
C VAL A 607 24.13 -8.62 -7.44
#